data_AF-A0A1J5C3G3-F1
#
_entry.id   AF-A0A1J5C3G3-F1
#
_cell.length_a   1.000
_cell.length_b   1.000
_cell.length_c   1.000
_cell.angle_alpha   90.00
_cell.angle_beta   90.00
_cell.angle_gamma   90.00
#
_symmetry.space_group_name_H-M   'P 1'
#
loop_
_entity.id
_entity.type
_entity.pdbx_description
1 polymer ?
#
loop_
_entity_poly.entity_id
_entity_poly.type
_entity_poly.pdbx_seq_one_letter_code
_entity_poly.pdbx_strand_id
1 'polypeptide(L)'
;MNVSGEILVIHQGFIGAQSESNSMPPIGNLLKTDGLPSFIFLVADHYFESKIPGRVPSSYGLSPGELEEQQPHVFYLMRAMVQVVLVIANDGKGLVPPEKVPPIHTLLYVMNKNEFVKLMKSPAFISSLFNIDVNIVPQRNNAILLLFKRYIDMLDPDEKVDETLRLMRKLSSVLKDDYRTLKLFMDSLER
;
A
#
# COMPACT_ATOMS: atom_id res chain seq x y z
N MET A 1 0.30 -19.15 1.17
CA MET A 1 0.09 -17.70 0.94
C MET A 1 0.74 -17.36 -0.38
N ASN A 2 0.10 -16.54 -1.23
CA ASN A 2 0.68 -16.16 -2.50
C ASN A 2 1.67 -15.01 -2.28
N VAL A 3 2.92 -15.20 -2.73
CA VAL A 3 3.94 -14.14 -2.70
C VAL A 3 3.48 -13.03 -3.64
N SER A 4 3.57 -11.79 -3.17
CA SER A 4 3.16 -10.59 -3.90
C SER A 4 4.29 -9.60 -4.10
N GLY A 5 5.43 -9.85 -3.46
CA GLY A 5 6.67 -9.17 -3.78
C GLY A 5 7.80 -9.51 -2.80
N GLU A 6 8.96 -8.94 -3.07
CA GLU A 6 10.17 -9.08 -2.26
C GLU A 6 10.78 -7.69 -2.02
N ILE A 7 11.08 -7.36 -0.75
CA ILE A 7 11.68 -6.06 -0.41
C ILE A 7 13.10 -5.99 -0.97
N LEU A 8 13.38 -5.02 -1.83
CA LEU A 8 14.74 -4.80 -2.36
C LEU A 8 15.36 -3.49 -1.89
N VAL A 9 14.53 -2.52 -1.53
CA VAL A 9 14.98 -1.17 -1.20
C VAL A 9 14.25 -0.68 0.05
N ILE A 10 15.01 -0.10 0.98
CA ILE A 10 14.48 0.57 2.16
C ILE A 10 15.03 1.99 2.14
N HIS A 11 14.14 2.96 1.94
CA HIS A 11 14.44 4.38 2.03
C HIS A 11 13.68 5.01 3.19
N GLN A 12 14.03 6.23 3.57
CA GLN A 12 13.34 6.93 4.64
C GLN A 12 11.85 7.09 4.26
N GLY A 13 10.98 6.43 5.00
CA GLY A 13 9.52 6.48 4.90
C GLY A 13 8.86 5.72 3.74
N PHE A 14 9.62 5.02 2.88
CA PHE A 14 9.03 4.05 1.94
C PHE A 14 9.94 2.85 1.68
N ILE A 15 9.33 1.75 1.26
CA ILE A 15 9.99 0.49 0.94
C ILE A 15 9.63 0.10 -0.49
N GLY A 16 10.65 -0.22 -1.29
CA GLY A 16 10.48 -0.72 -2.65
C GLY A 16 10.50 -2.24 -2.66
N ALA A 17 9.42 -2.85 -3.12
CA ALA A 17 9.31 -4.30 -3.29
C ALA A 17 9.20 -4.66 -4.77
N GLN A 18 10.00 -5.61 -5.23
CA GLN A 18 9.85 -6.16 -6.58
C GLN A 18 8.60 -7.04 -6.63
N SER A 19 7.79 -6.87 -7.67
CA SER A 19 6.67 -7.74 -8.01
C SER A 19 6.79 -8.16 -9.47
N GLU A 20 6.09 -9.22 -9.88
CA GLU A 20 5.94 -9.48 -11.31
C GLU A 20 4.98 -8.44 -11.90
N SER A 21 5.28 -7.98 -13.12
CA SER A 21 4.53 -6.89 -13.76
C SER A 21 3.03 -7.18 -13.90
N ASN A 22 2.67 -8.44 -14.14
CA ASN A 22 1.28 -8.87 -14.36
C ASN A 22 0.54 -9.21 -13.05
N SER A 23 1.22 -9.18 -11.90
CA SER A 23 0.66 -9.56 -10.60
C SER A 23 0.89 -8.51 -9.52
N MET A 24 1.19 -7.25 -9.92
CA MET A 24 1.37 -6.15 -8.98
C MET A 24 0.12 -5.96 -8.10
N PRO A 25 0.27 -6.00 -6.77
CA PRO A 25 -0.86 -5.73 -5.88
C PRO A 25 -1.34 -4.29 -6.09
N PRO A 26 -2.65 -4.04 -6.29
CA PRO A 26 -3.19 -2.71 -6.55
C PRO A 26 -2.93 -1.72 -5.41
N ILE A 27 -2.89 -0.42 -5.73
CA ILE A 27 -2.82 0.65 -4.74
C ILE A 27 -3.99 0.53 -3.76
N GLY A 28 -3.70 0.74 -2.47
CA GLY A 28 -4.66 0.54 -1.38
C GLY A 28 -4.82 -0.93 -0.93
N ASN A 29 -4.04 -1.87 -1.47
CA ASN A 29 -3.93 -3.20 -0.85
C ASN A 29 -3.07 -3.19 0.42
N LEU A 30 -3.31 -4.18 1.27
CA LEU A 30 -2.44 -4.51 2.40
C LEU A 30 -1.60 -5.75 2.11
N LEU A 31 -0.31 -5.61 2.36
CA LEU A 31 0.64 -6.71 2.33
C LEU A 31 1.16 -6.97 3.74
N LYS A 32 1.64 -8.18 3.98
CA LYS A 32 2.29 -8.54 5.25
C LYS A 32 3.54 -9.39 5.05
N THR A 33 4.44 -9.38 6.03
CA THR A 33 5.46 -10.42 6.14
C THR A 33 4.88 -11.67 6.80
N ASP A 34 5.51 -12.80 6.52
CA ASP A 34 5.42 -13.97 7.39
C ASP A 34 6.26 -13.75 8.67
N GLY A 35 6.06 -14.62 9.67
CA GLY A 35 6.80 -14.57 10.93
C GLY A 35 6.23 -13.66 12.02
N LEU A 36 7.00 -13.54 13.10
CA LEU A 36 6.69 -12.77 14.29
C LEU A 36 7.87 -11.86 14.65
N PRO A 37 7.70 -10.52 14.68
CA PRO A 37 6.47 -9.80 14.38
C PRO A 37 6.09 -9.87 12.89
N SER A 38 4.77 -9.92 12.59
CA SER A 38 4.26 -9.78 11.23
C SER A 38 4.07 -8.29 10.93
N PHE A 39 4.87 -7.77 10.00
CA PHE A 39 4.80 -6.37 9.57
C PHE A 39 3.70 -6.19 8.54
N ILE A 40 2.93 -5.11 8.63
CA ILE A 40 1.80 -4.81 7.75
C ILE A 40 2.10 -3.53 6.97
N PHE A 41 1.94 -3.61 5.65
CA PHE A 41 2.24 -2.54 4.72
C PHE A 41 1.02 -2.13 3.92
N LEU A 42 0.95 -0.83 3.59
CA LEU A 42 0.02 -0.27 2.62
C LEU A 42 0.74 -0.12 1.27
N VAL A 43 0.13 -0.63 0.19
CA VAL A 43 0.60 -0.34 -1.17
C VAL A 43 0.23 1.09 -1.54
N ALA A 44 1.24 1.94 -1.71
CA ALA A 44 1.08 3.37 -1.94
C ALA A 44 1.22 3.76 -3.42
N ASP A 45 2.09 3.10 -4.17
CA ASP A 45 2.33 3.42 -5.58
C ASP A 45 2.96 2.24 -6.35
N HIS A 46 3.02 2.37 -7.68
CA HIS A 46 3.73 1.48 -8.60
C HIS A 46 4.75 2.27 -9.41
N TYR A 47 5.92 1.69 -9.64
CA TYR A 47 6.93 2.29 -10.48
C TYR A 47 7.76 1.22 -11.20
N PHE A 48 8.50 1.63 -12.22
CA PHE A 48 9.43 0.77 -12.93
C PHE A 48 10.84 1.30 -12.77
N GLU A 49 11.80 0.40 -12.54
CA GLU A 49 13.21 0.73 -12.49
C GLU A 49 14.02 -0.14 -13.45
N SER A 50 15.27 0.23 -13.70
CA SER A 50 16.16 -0.61 -14.49
C SER A 50 16.69 -1.78 -13.65
N LYS A 51 16.69 -2.99 -14.23
CA LYS A 51 17.39 -4.15 -13.69
C LYS A 51 18.90 -3.97 -13.66
N ILE A 52 19.46 -3.07 -14.46
CA ILE A 52 20.90 -2.80 -14.51
C ILE A 52 21.20 -1.65 -13.55
N PRO A 53 21.95 -1.89 -12.46
CA PRO A 53 22.35 -0.84 -11.53
C PRO A 53 23.09 0.29 -12.24
N GLY A 54 22.72 1.54 -11.95
CA GLY A 54 23.36 2.73 -12.52
C GLY A 54 22.98 3.04 -13.97
N ARG A 55 22.12 2.25 -14.62
CA ARG A 55 21.59 2.60 -15.95
C ARG A 55 20.61 3.76 -15.83
N VAL A 56 20.90 4.84 -16.53
CA VAL A 56 19.98 5.96 -16.73
C VAL A 56 19.18 5.71 -18.01
N PRO A 57 17.83 5.58 -17.96
CA PRO A 57 17.03 5.45 -19.16
C PRO A 57 17.18 6.66 -20.09
N SER A 58 17.18 6.42 -21.39
CA SER A 58 17.18 7.47 -22.42
C SER A 58 15.76 7.67 -22.96
N SER A 59 15.43 8.90 -23.35
CA SER A 59 14.20 9.16 -24.09
C SER A 59 14.34 8.66 -25.51
N TYR A 60 13.40 7.81 -25.95
CA TYR A 60 13.36 7.29 -27.32
C TYR A 60 12.45 8.10 -28.25
N GLY A 61 11.54 8.92 -27.69
CA GLY A 61 10.58 9.71 -28.48
C GLY A 61 9.55 8.88 -29.26
N LEU A 62 9.44 7.58 -28.96
CA LEU A 62 8.53 6.64 -29.61
C LEU A 62 7.25 6.44 -28.78
N SER A 63 6.15 6.09 -29.45
CA SER A 63 4.97 5.58 -28.76
C SER A 63 5.26 4.20 -28.13
N PRO A 64 4.45 3.73 -27.16
CA PRO A 64 4.67 2.43 -26.52
C PRO A 64 4.75 1.25 -27.52
N GLY A 65 3.89 1.24 -28.55
CA GLY A 65 3.90 0.19 -29.57
C GLY A 65 5.14 0.23 -30.47
N GLU A 66 5.54 1.43 -30.91
CA GLU A 66 6.76 1.60 -31.71
C GLU A 66 8.01 1.25 -30.90
N LEU A 67 8.02 1.56 -29.60
CA LEU A 67 9.12 1.21 -28.70
C LEU A 67 9.22 -0.30 -28.50
N GLU A 68 8.09 -0.99 -28.39
CA GLU A 68 8.04 -2.46 -28.28
C GLU A 68 8.54 -3.14 -29.55
N GLU A 69 8.18 -2.62 -30.72
CA GLU A 69 8.64 -3.14 -32.01
C GLU A 69 10.14 -2.85 -32.25
N GLN A 70 10.58 -1.61 -32.04
CA GLN A 70 11.93 -1.18 -32.40
C GLN A 70 12.98 -1.51 -31.33
N GLN A 71 12.58 -1.51 -30.05
CA GLN A 71 13.49 -1.66 -28.91
C GLN A 71 12.93 -2.63 -27.85
N PRO A 72 12.55 -3.87 -28.21
CA PRO A 72 11.91 -4.81 -27.28
C PRO A 72 12.77 -5.09 -26.04
N HIS A 73 14.10 -5.04 -26.19
CA HIS A 73 15.05 -5.22 -25.09
C HIS A 73 14.86 -4.23 -23.93
N VAL A 74 14.29 -3.04 -24.16
CA VAL A 74 13.99 -2.06 -23.11
C VAL A 74 13.07 -2.67 -22.06
N PHE A 75 12.04 -3.41 -22.49
CA PHE A 75 11.07 -4.02 -21.59
C PHE A 75 11.67 -5.16 -20.76
N TYR A 76 12.61 -5.92 -21.33
CA TYR A 76 13.35 -6.96 -20.58
C TYR A 76 14.20 -6.37 -19.45
N LEU A 77 14.60 -5.11 -19.58
CA LEU A 77 15.43 -4.41 -18.60
C LEU A 77 14.60 -3.68 -17.54
N MET A 78 13.29 -3.63 -17.68
CA MET A 78 12.41 -3.03 -16.67
C MET A 78 12.11 -4.04 -15.57
N ARG A 79 12.17 -3.56 -14.33
CA ARG A 79 11.70 -4.26 -13.14
C ARG A 79 10.48 -3.52 -12.62
N ALA A 80 9.38 -4.24 -12.46
CA ALA A 80 8.18 -3.72 -11.81
C ALA A 80 8.40 -3.66 -10.29
N MET A 81 8.15 -2.49 -9.73
CA MET A 81 8.32 -2.20 -8.32
C MET A 81 7.03 -1.67 -7.74
N VAL A 82 6.79 -2.05 -6.49
CA VAL A 82 5.67 -1.58 -5.69
C VAL A 82 6.25 -0.78 -4.54
N GLN A 83 5.80 0.46 -4.41
CA GLN A 83 6.10 1.27 -3.24
C GLN A 83 5.13 0.90 -2.13
N VAL A 84 5.66 0.40 -1.03
CA VAL A 84 4.90 0.03 0.16
C VAL A 84 5.35 0.86 1.36
N VAL A 85 4.42 1.12 2.27
CA VAL A 85 4.69 1.88 3.49
C VAL A 85 4.35 1.02 4.69
N LEU A 86 5.30 0.91 5.61
CA LEU A 86 5.10 0.18 6.86
C LEU A 86 4.11 0.92 7.75
N VAL A 87 2.98 0.29 8.06
CA VAL A 87 1.89 0.91 8.83
C VAL A 87 1.96 0.52 10.30
N ILE A 88 2.07 -0.78 10.56
CA ILE A 88 2.00 -1.35 11.91
C ILE A 88 2.63 -2.74 11.93
N ALA A 89 2.96 -3.25 13.10
CA ALA A 89 3.40 -4.63 13.27
C ALA A 89 2.43 -5.38 14.19
N ASN A 90 2.37 -6.69 14.05
CA ASN A 90 1.70 -7.59 14.98
C ASN A 90 2.75 -8.47 15.67
N ASP A 91 2.95 -8.29 16.97
CA ASP A 91 3.95 -9.01 17.77
C ASP A 91 3.43 -10.34 18.35
N GLY A 92 2.19 -10.72 18.01
CA GLY A 92 1.50 -11.92 18.50
C GLY A 92 0.65 -11.68 19.74
N LYS A 93 0.89 -10.57 20.45
CA LYS A 93 0.05 -10.09 21.56
C LYS A 93 -0.93 -9.03 21.10
N GLY A 94 -0.57 -8.28 20.06
CA GLY A 94 -1.43 -7.29 19.47
C GLY A 94 -0.74 -6.46 18.40
N LEU A 95 -1.43 -5.40 17.98
CA LEU A 95 -0.89 -4.45 17.04
C LEU A 95 -0.06 -3.41 17.76
N VAL A 96 1.18 -3.23 17.32
CA VAL A 96 2.18 -2.33 17.93
C VAL A 96 2.83 -1.45 16.86
N PRO A 97 3.25 -0.23 17.21
CA PRO A 97 4.11 0.56 16.34
C PRO A 97 5.38 -0.25 15.96
N PRO A 98 5.82 -0.19 14.70
CA PRO A 98 7.00 -0.91 14.27
C PRO A 98 8.26 -0.24 14.80
N GLU A 99 9.04 -0.93 15.64
CA GLU A 99 10.34 -0.42 16.13
C GLU A 99 11.46 -0.56 15.10
N LYS A 100 11.31 -1.50 14.16
CA LYS A 100 12.26 -1.82 13.11
C LYS A 100 11.53 -2.10 11.81
N VAL A 101 12.20 -1.86 10.70
CA VAL A 101 11.80 -2.33 9.37
C VAL A 101 12.31 -3.75 9.16
N PRO A 102 11.60 -4.62 8.40
CA PRO A 102 12.13 -5.93 8.05
C PRO A 102 13.38 -5.80 7.17
N PRO A 103 14.26 -6.82 7.14
CA PRO A 103 15.41 -6.85 6.24
C PRO A 103 15.02 -6.78 4.76
N ILE A 104 15.96 -6.34 3.92
CA ILE A 104 15.87 -6.62 2.48
C ILE A 104 15.80 -8.13 2.23
N HIS A 105 15.24 -8.52 1.08
CA HIS A 105 14.88 -9.88 0.70
C HIS A 105 13.74 -10.51 1.52
N THR A 106 13.06 -9.74 2.38
CA THR A 106 11.86 -10.22 3.04
C THR A 106 10.69 -10.30 2.05
N LEU A 107 9.98 -11.43 2.07
CA LEU A 107 8.81 -11.66 1.22
C LEU A 107 7.57 -10.98 1.76
N LEU A 108 6.76 -10.46 0.84
CA LEU A 108 5.48 -9.84 1.10
C LEU A 108 4.35 -10.70 0.56
N TYR A 109 3.29 -10.84 1.35
CA TYR A 109 2.12 -11.64 1.04
C TYR A 109 0.86 -10.79 1.09
N VAL A 110 -0.04 -10.97 0.13
CA VAL A 110 -1.39 -10.42 0.22
C VAL A 110 -2.12 -11.03 1.42
N MET A 111 -2.74 -10.16 2.21
CA MET A 111 -3.56 -10.55 3.35
C MET A 111 -4.83 -11.26 2.88
N ASN A 112 -5.25 -12.33 3.56
CA ASN A 112 -6.51 -12.98 3.21
C ASN A 112 -7.73 -12.15 3.66
N LYS A 113 -8.92 -12.42 3.11
CA LYS A 113 -10.14 -11.65 3.39
C LYS A 113 -10.43 -11.52 4.89
N ASN A 114 -10.34 -12.61 5.64
CA ASN A 114 -10.71 -12.62 7.06
C ASN A 114 -9.72 -11.81 7.91
N GLU A 115 -8.42 -11.95 7.64
CA GLU A 115 -7.37 -11.15 8.27
C GLU A 115 -7.55 -9.66 7.94
N PHE A 116 -7.83 -9.35 6.68
CA PHE A 116 -8.04 -7.98 6.20
C PHE A 116 -9.23 -7.32 6.90
N VAL A 117 -10.39 -7.97 6.90
CA VAL A 117 -11.60 -7.45 7.58
C VAL A 117 -11.35 -7.26 9.07
N LYS A 118 -10.69 -8.23 9.73
CA LYS A 118 -10.35 -8.12 11.16
C LYS A 118 -9.44 -6.93 11.44
N LEU A 119 -8.44 -6.70 10.58
CA LEU A 119 -7.50 -5.60 10.72
C LEU A 119 -8.19 -4.23 10.51
N MET A 120 -9.08 -4.13 9.52
CA MET A 120 -9.86 -2.91 9.24
C MET A 120 -10.82 -2.52 10.37
N LYS A 121 -11.20 -3.49 11.23
CA LYS A 121 -11.99 -3.23 12.44
C LYS A 121 -11.14 -2.68 13.61
N SER A 122 -9.81 -2.76 13.55
CA SER A 122 -8.92 -2.29 14.61
C SER A 122 -8.78 -0.75 14.61
N PRO A 123 -9.15 -0.06 15.72
CA PRO A 123 -8.94 1.38 15.84
C PRO A 123 -7.46 1.78 15.81
N ALA A 124 -6.57 0.92 16.32
CA ALA A 124 -5.12 1.16 16.32
C ALA A 124 -4.57 1.15 14.89
N PHE A 125 -5.00 0.18 14.07
CA PHE A 125 -4.61 0.13 12.67
C PHE A 125 -5.06 1.37 11.90
N ILE A 126 -6.34 1.76 12.04
CA ILE A 126 -6.88 2.94 11.37
C ILE A 126 -6.10 4.19 11.78
N SER A 127 -5.81 4.37 13.07
CA SER A 127 -4.96 5.47 13.55
C SER A 127 -3.56 5.44 12.92
N SER A 128 -2.91 4.28 12.83
CA SER A 128 -1.56 4.17 12.27
C SER A 128 -1.47 4.53 10.79
N LEU A 129 -2.53 4.38 9.99
CA LEU A 129 -2.55 4.83 8.60
C LEU A 129 -2.31 6.35 8.46
N PHE A 130 -2.70 7.12 9.47
CA PHE A 130 -2.56 8.58 9.48
C PHE A 130 -1.25 9.07 10.13
N ASN A 131 -0.45 8.15 10.69
CA ASN A 131 0.91 8.44 11.16
C ASN A 131 1.94 8.40 10.01
N ILE A 132 1.53 7.95 8.82
CA ILE A 132 2.37 8.01 7.63
C ILE A 132 2.54 9.48 7.23
N ASP A 133 3.79 9.93 7.14
CA ASP A 133 4.11 11.31 6.76
C ASP A 133 3.76 11.55 5.28
N VAL A 134 2.82 12.47 5.04
CA VAL A 134 2.35 12.84 3.70
C VAL A 134 3.42 13.57 2.89
N ASN A 135 4.41 14.18 3.53
CA ASN A 135 5.51 14.83 2.83
C ASN A 135 6.50 13.80 2.26
N ILE A 136 6.59 12.64 2.91
CA ILE A 136 7.44 11.52 2.45
C ILE A 136 6.68 10.62 1.48
N VAL A 137 5.38 10.41 1.71
CA VAL A 137 4.50 9.62 0.86
C VAL A 137 3.30 10.45 0.40
N PRO A 138 3.44 11.29 -0.64
CA PRO A 138 2.36 12.14 -1.13
C PRO A 138 1.09 11.37 -1.56
N GLN A 139 1.26 10.14 -2.03
CA GLN A 139 0.19 9.25 -2.51
C GLN A 139 -0.62 8.63 -1.36
N ARG A 140 -0.18 8.80 -0.10
CA ARG A 140 -0.77 8.16 1.09
C ARG A 140 -2.28 8.32 1.16
N ASN A 141 -2.81 9.53 0.98
CA ASN A 141 -4.26 9.77 1.09
C ASN A 141 -5.06 8.97 0.07
N ASN A 142 -4.59 8.91 -1.18
CA ASN A 142 -5.22 8.13 -2.23
C ASN A 142 -5.18 6.63 -1.92
N ALA A 143 -4.04 6.13 -1.44
CA ALA A 143 -3.90 4.73 -1.05
C ALA A 143 -4.84 4.33 0.10
N ILE A 144 -4.99 5.18 1.12
CA ILE A 144 -5.92 4.93 2.23
C ILE A 144 -7.39 5.00 1.76
N LEU A 145 -7.73 5.92 0.87
CA LEU A 145 -9.08 5.99 0.29
C LEU A 145 -9.43 4.71 -0.46
N LEU A 146 -8.53 4.23 -1.32
CA LEU A 146 -8.72 2.98 -2.05
C LEU A 146 -8.78 1.77 -1.11
N LEU A 147 -8.01 1.78 -0.02
CA LEU A 147 -8.10 0.78 1.04
C LEU A 147 -9.50 0.75 1.69
N PHE A 148 -10.04 1.92 2.05
CA PHE A 148 -11.37 2.00 2.67
C PHE A 148 -12.48 1.60 1.71
N LYS A 149 -12.44 2.06 0.46
CA LYS A 149 -13.40 1.64 -0.57
C LYS A 149 -13.41 0.14 -0.75
N ARG A 150 -12.22 -0.47 -0.90
CA ARG A 150 -12.06 -1.92 -0.98
C ARG A 150 -12.64 -2.63 0.24
N TYR A 151 -12.42 -2.11 1.44
CA TYR A 151 -13.00 -2.68 2.66
C TYR A 151 -14.53 -2.64 2.63
N ILE A 152 -15.13 -1.49 2.32
CA ILE A 152 -16.58 -1.35 2.23
C ILE A 152 -17.16 -2.24 1.13
N ASP A 153 -16.48 -2.38 -0.01
CA ASP A 153 -16.91 -3.25 -1.11
C ASP A 153 -16.89 -4.74 -0.76
N MET A 154 -16.10 -5.15 0.23
CA MET A 154 -16.02 -6.54 0.70
C MET A 154 -17.11 -6.93 1.70
N LEU A 155 -17.84 -5.94 2.24
CA LEU A 155 -18.91 -6.14 3.23
C LEU A 155 -20.25 -6.45 2.56
N ASP A 156 -21.09 -7.15 3.31
CA ASP A 156 -22.47 -7.39 2.90
C ASP A 156 -23.26 -6.06 2.88
N PRO A 157 -24.23 -5.89 1.97
CA PRO A 157 -24.96 -4.62 1.81
C PRO A 157 -25.54 -4.06 3.12
N ASP A 158 -26.04 -4.93 3.99
CA ASP A 158 -26.64 -4.56 5.27
C ASP A 158 -25.60 -4.05 6.29
N GLU A 159 -24.34 -4.47 6.18
CA GLU A 159 -23.24 -4.03 7.06
C GLU A 159 -22.58 -2.71 6.59
N LYS A 160 -22.70 -2.38 5.30
CA LYS A 160 -21.96 -1.25 4.69
C LYS A 160 -22.27 0.07 5.36
N VAL A 161 -23.54 0.34 5.67
CA VAL A 161 -23.97 1.61 6.26
C VAL A 161 -23.36 1.79 7.66
N ASP A 162 -23.49 0.78 8.52
CA ASP A 162 -22.99 0.82 9.89
C ASP A 162 -21.46 0.90 9.93
N GLU A 163 -20.76 0.13 9.09
CA GLU A 163 -19.30 0.16 9.01
C GLU A 163 -18.76 1.47 8.43
N THR A 164 -19.45 2.07 7.45
CA THR A 164 -19.10 3.39 6.92
C THR A 164 -19.24 4.46 8.01
N LEU A 165 -20.34 4.47 8.75
CA LEU A 165 -20.53 5.39 9.88
C LEU A 165 -19.48 5.19 10.98
N ARG A 166 -19.11 3.94 11.28
CA ARG A 166 -18.03 3.62 12.23
C ARG A 166 -16.70 4.19 11.76
N LEU A 167 -16.35 4.01 10.49
CA LEU A 167 -15.14 4.58 9.90
C LEU A 167 -15.17 6.11 9.96
N MET A 168 -16.26 6.75 9.54
CA MET A 168 -16.41 8.21 9.59
C MET A 168 -16.22 8.77 11.00
N ARG A 169 -16.82 8.15 12.03
CA ARG A 169 -16.61 8.55 13.43
C ARG A 169 -15.14 8.42 13.85
N LYS A 170 -14.48 7.33 13.46
CA LYS A 170 -13.05 7.13 13.76
C LYS A 170 -12.18 8.15 13.03
N LEU A 171 -12.48 8.47 11.78
CA LEU A 171 -11.76 9.47 10.99
C LEU A 171 -11.94 10.87 11.58
N SER A 172 -13.14 11.27 11.98
CA SER A 172 -13.37 12.53 12.68
C SER A 172 -12.55 12.65 13.96
N SER A 173 -12.35 11.53 14.68
CA SER A 173 -11.50 11.51 15.87
C SER A 173 -10.00 11.59 15.54
N VAL A 174 -9.53 10.89 14.51
CA VAL A 174 -8.11 10.84 14.12
C VAL A 174 -7.66 12.13 13.44
N LEU A 175 -8.52 12.73 12.64
CA LEU A 175 -8.25 13.91 11.81
C LEU A 175 -8.89 15.18 12.38
N LYS A 176 -9.21 15.22 13.67
CA LYS A 176 -9.91 16.34 14.31
C LYS A 176 -9.26 17.71 14.04
N ASP A 177 -7.93 17.72 13.89
CA ASP A 177 -7.13 18.93 13.68
C ASP A 177 -6.72 19.13 12.20
N ASP A 178 -7.03 18.17 11.30
CA ASP A 178 -6.77 18.23 9.86
C ASP A 178 -8.10 18.16 9.08
N TYR A 179 -8.82 19.27 9.12
CA TYR A 179 -10.14 19.39 8.50
C TYR A 179 -10.11 19.16 6.97
N ARG A 180 -9.02 19.56 6.30
CA ARG A 180 -8.89 19.42 4.84
C ARG A 180 -8.82 17.94 4.47
N THR A 181 -7.98 17.18 5.15
CA THR A 181 -7.89 15.73 4.92
C THR A 181 -9.19 15.06 5.35
N LEU A 182 -9.76 15.40 6.50
CA LEU A 182 -11.03 14.84 6.95
C LEU A 182 -12.14 15.00 5.91
N LYS A 183 -12.34 16.22 5.39
CA LYS A 183 -13.35 16.51 4.38
C LYS A 183 -13.17 15.64 3.13
N LEU A 184 -11.93 15.51 2.65
CA LEU A 184 -11.60 14.66 1.49
C LEU A 184 -12.03 13.19 1.72
N PHE A 185 -11.83 12.66 2.93
CA PHE A 185 -12.26 11.30 3.26
C PHE A 185 -13.78 11.18 3.39
N MET A 186 -14.46 12.13 4.03
CA MET A 186 -15.92 12.09 4.16
C MET A 186 -16.61 12.15 2.80
N ASP A 187 -16.25 13.13 1.96
CA ASP A 187 -16.84 13.33 0.62
C ASP A 187 -16.63 12.11 -0.29
N SER A 188 -15.57 11.33 -0.05
CA SER A 188 -15.22 10.16 -0.86
C SER A 188 -15.89 8.85 -0.41
N LEU A 189 -16.32 8.77 0.85
CA LEU A 189 -16.98 7.60 1.43
C LEU A 189 -18.50 7.69 1.38
N GLU A 190 -19.06 8.89 1.19
CA GLU A 190 -20.51 9.09 0.97
C GLU A 190 -20.96 8.74 -0.45
N ARG A 191 -20.02 8.58 -1.40
CA ARG A 191 -20.26 8.27 -2.82
C ARG A 191 -20.01 6.79 -3.11
#